data_AF-A0A850DHW2-F1
#
_entry.id   AF-A0A850DHW2-F1
#
_cell.length_a   1.000
_cell.length_b   1.000
_cell.length_c   1.000
_cell.angle_alpha   90.00
_cell.angle_beta   90.00
_cell.angle_gamma   90.00
#
_symmetry.space_group_name_H-M   'P 1'
#
loop_
_entity.id
_entity.type
_entity.pdbx_description
1 polymer ?
#
loop_
_entity_poly.entity_id
_entity_poly.type
_entity_poly.pdbx_seq_one_letter_code
_entity_poly.pdbx_strand_id
1 'polypeptide(L)'
;MGSARTLLAAMIVAAGAVGFAVGGQAGAQTACGPAWRQETVLAGRGELENLAPDEHGGVYFGELAKGVHHVDAQGRVREIAPADVQATGMQLSGTALYVLGALGPQGGALWKIDTVTGVRTRVVTGLAGPNGLLRLPDGDFLMTRPGFGDQAGPPTGIARFHPGDRTAREWAPPLFSDGIALSEDHRAIYTSNIVTGQILRVPLDDPRHWTVVARLPGILPGPDDLAVTKRGDILATGHVDGNIYRINARTGQTCVIASGLGLGWVGPSSVRIGPDGRGWVLWLTDFDGTLRRLRPPP
;
A
#
# COMPACT_ATOMS: atom_id res chain seq x y z
N MET A 1 -24.99 -51.69 17.33
CA MET A 1 -25.26 -51.72 15.87
C MET A 1 -24.78 -50.40 15.30
N GLY A 2 -23.81 -50.26 14.41
CA GLY A 2 -22.88 -51.14 13.72
C GLY A 2 -21.81 -50.21 13.13
N SER A 3 -20.56 -50.66 13.12
CA SER A 3 -19.37 -49.88 12.84
C SER A 3 -19.10 -49.71 11.33
N ALA A 4 -18.26 -48.71 11.02
CA ALA A 4 -17.29 -48.63 9.92
C ALA A 4 -17.76 -48.31 8.48
N ARG A 5 -17.16 -47.30 7.84
CA ARG A 5 -15.90 -47.48 7.07
C ARG A 5 -15.34 -46.17 6.50
N THR A 6 -14.07 -45.96 6.79
CA THR A 6 -13.08 -45.08 6.20
C THR A 6 -12.97 -45.23 4.68
N LEU A 7 -12.73 -44.14 3.94
CA LEU A 7 -11.98 -44.15 2.68
C LEU A 7 -11.12 -42.89 2.61
N LEU A 8 -9.89 -43.00 3.13
CA LEU A 8 -8.77 -42.13 2.74
C LEU A 8 -8.31 -42.59 1.36
N ALA A 9 -8.44 -41.75 0.34
CA ALA A 9 -7.78 -41.97 -0.94
C ALA A 9 -6.38 -41.34 -0.87
N ALA A 10 -5.37 -42.19 -0.66
CA ALA A 10 -3.97 -41.81 -0.84
C ALA A 10 -3.68 -41.77 -2.35
N MET A 11 -3.43 -40.58 -2.91
CA MET A 11 -2.82 -40.46 -4.24
C MET A 11 -1.30 -40.50 -4.08
N ILE A 12 -0.73 -41.65 -4.40
CA ILE A 12 0.69 -41.82 -4.68
C ILE A 12 0.93 -41.24 -6.09
N VAL A 13 1.55 -40.06 -6.17
CA VAL A 13 2.14 -39.57 -7.42
C VAL A 13 3.59 -40.04 -7.44
N ALA A 14 3.84 -41.11 -8.17
CA ALA A 14 5.17 -41.44 -8.65
C ALA A 14 5.49 -40.53 -9.84
N ALA A 15 6.21 -39.44 -9.59
CA ALA A 15 6.80 -38.62 -10.65
C ALA A 15 8.31 -38.84 -10.63
N GLY A 16 8.80 -39.42 -11.72
CA GLY A 16 10.21 -39.73 -11.93
C GLY A 16 11.08 -38.47 -11.87
N ALA A 17 12.31 -38.67 -11.39
CA ALA A 17 13.36 -37.67 -11.40
C ALA A 17 13.74 -37.32 -12.86
N VAL A 18 13.09 -36.31 -13.41
CA VAL A 18 13.65 -35.53 -14.53
C VAL A 18 14.33 -34.33 -13.89
N GLY A 19 15.66 -34.42 -13.79
CA GLY A 19 16.50 -33.32 -13.33
C GLY A 19 16.39 -32.15 -14.29
N PHE A 20 15.52 -31.19 -13.99
CA PHE A 20 15.65 -29.86 -14.54
C PHE A 20 16.64 -29.09 -13.66
N ALA A 21 17.87 -28.98 -14.16
CA ALA A 21 18.77 -27.92 -13.70
C ALA A 21 18.15 -26.59 -14.13
N VAL A 22 17.26 -26.04 -13.29
CA VAL A 22 16.82 -24.65 -13.42
C VAL A 22 17.96 -23.80 -12.88
N GLY A 23 18.96 -23.55 -13.73
CA GLY A 23 19.89 -22.45 -13.56
C GLY A 23 19.14 -21.14 -13.78
N GLY A 24 18.22 -20.80 -12.89
CA GLY A 24 17.60 -19.49 -12.83
C GLY A 24 18.64 -18.53 -12.27
N GLN A 25 19.40 -17.88 -13.16
CA GLN A 25 20.02 -16.62 -12.81
C GLN A 25 18.87 -15.66 -12.50
N ALA A 26 18.56 -15.45 -11.22
CA ALA A 26 17.86 -14.27 -10.78
C ALA A 26 18.67 -13.09 -11.32
N GLY A 27 18.19 -12.46 -12.38
CA GLY A 27 18.85 -11.29 -12.96
C GLY A 27 19.05 -10.29 -11.84
N ALA A 28 20.30 -9.93 -11.55
CA ALA A 28 20.62 -8.99 -10.50
C ALA A 28 19.80 -7.72 -10.74
N GLN A 29 18.85 -7.44 -9.84
CA GLN A 29 18.04 -6.23 -9.93
C GLN A 29 18.98 -5.02 -9.89
N THR A 30 18.82 -4.11 -10.84
CA THR A 30 19.74 -2.98 -10.97
C THR A 30 19.49 -1.98 -9.84
N ALA A 31 20.49 -1.72 -9.02
CA ALA A 31 20.43 -0.71 -7.98
C ALA A 31 20.42 0.71 -8.58
N CYS A 32 19.70 1.65 -7.95
CA CYS A 32 19.60 3.04 -8.42
C CYS A 32 20.87 3.90 -8.18
N GLY A 33 21.91 3.32 -7.58
CA GLY A 33 23.08 4.05 -7.11
C GLY A 33 23.47 3.59 -5.70
N PRO A 34 24.09 4.47 -4.88
CA PRO A 34 24.43 4.14 -3.50
C PRO A 34 23.20 3.69 -2.71
N ALA A 35 23.40 2.72 -1.82
CA ALA A 35 22.35 2.19 -0.98
C ALA A 35 21.78 3.29 -0.06
N TRP A 36 20.46 3.29 0.09
CA TRP A 36 19.80 4.15 1.06
C TRP A 36 20.08 3.66 2.47
N ARG A 37 20.18 4.58 3.43
CA ARG A 37 20.34 4.19 4.83
C ARG A 37 18.99 3.74 5.37
N GLN A 38 18.86 2.45 5.67
CA GLN A 38 17.69 1.85 6.29
C GLN A 38 17.81 1.84 7.80
N GLU A 39 16.71 2.17 8.49
CA GLU A 39 16.63 2.10 9.94
C GLU A 39 15.25 1.59 10.37
N THR A 40 15.24 0.65 11.30
CA THR A 40 14.02 0.17 11.95
C THR A 40 13.66 1.11 13.10
N VAL A 41 12.48 1.72 13.04
CA VAL A 41 11.96 2.62 14.08
C VAL A 41 11.15 1.84 15.11
N LEU A 42 10.32 0.90 14.67
CA LEU A 42 9.59 -0.03 15.53
C LEU A 42 9.66 -1.44 14.93
N ALA A 43 9.61 -2.45 15.80
CA ALA A 43 9.55 -3.86 15.44
C ALA A 43 8.69 -4.65 16.43
N GLY A 44 8.36 -5.89 16.10
CA GLY A 44 7.57 -6.78 16.97
C GLY A 44 6.10 -6.35 17.08
N ARG A 45 5.60 -5.61 16.09
CA ARG A 45 4.16 -5.33 15.94
C ARG A 45 3.48 -6.48 15.21
N GLY A 46 2.14 -6.44 15.11
CA GLY A 46 1.43 -7.24 14.11
C GLY A 46 1.58 -6.64 12.71
N GLU A 47 0.88 -7.22 11.74
CA GLU A 47 0.81 -6.73 10.35
C GLU A 47 0.55 -5.22 10.29
N LEU A 48 1.53 -4.47 9.79
CA LEU A 48 1.40 -3.03 9.58
C LEU A 48 0.97 -2.75 8.16
N GLU A 49 -0.02 -1.88 8.00
CA GLU A 49 -0.55 -1.47 6.71
C GLU A 49 -0.82 0.02 6.71
N ASN A 50 -0.45 0.66 5.60
CA ASN A 50 -0.60 2.09 5.36
C ASN A 50 0.01 3.02 6.40
N LEU A 51 0.38 4.21 5.95
CA LEU A 51 0.94 5.23 6.81
C LEU A 51 0.70 6.63 6.27
N ALA A 52 0.80 7.62 7.14
CA ALA A 52 0.77 9.04 6.80
C ALA A 52 1.77 9.81 7.68
N PRO A 53 2.87 10.34 7.11
CA PRO A 53 3.82 11.16 7.85
C PRO A 53 3.19 12.48 8.29
N ASP A 54 3.63 13.01 9.43
CA ASP A 54 3.28 14.36 9.87
C ASP A 54 4.39 15.38 9.55
N GLU A 55 4.11 16.66 9.81
CA GLU A 55 5.05 17.76 9.57
C GLU A 55 6.17 17.86 10.61
N HIS A 56 6.08 17.10 11.71
CA HIS A 56 6.98 17.16 12.87
C HIS A 56 7.96 15.97 12.92
N GLY A 57 8.05 15.19 11.85
CA GLY A 57 8.94 14.03 11.75
C GLY A 57 8.42 12.76 12.41
N GLY A 58 7.15 12.74 12.80
CA GLY A 58 6.42 11.53 13.21
C GLY A 58 5.64 10.92 12.05
N VAL A 59 4.98 9.80 12.34
CA VAL A 59 4.17 9.08 11.35
C VAL A 59 2.99 8.36 12.00
N TYR A 60 1.83 8.48 11.38
CA TYR A 60 0.66 7.66 11.66
C TYR A 60 0.76 6.36 10.85
N PHE A 61 0.41 5.23 11.44
CA PHE A 61 0.46 3.93 10.78
C PHE A 61 -0.69 3.04 11.23
N GLY A 62 -1.14 2.15 10.33
CA GLY A 62 -2.10 1.11 10.66
C GLY A 62 -1.41 -0.13 11.20
N GLU A 63 -2.01 -0.76 12.20
CA GLU A 63 -1.77 -2.14 12.57
C GLU A 63 -3.09 -2.89 12.46
N LEU A 64 -3.19 -3.82 11.51
CA LEU A 64 -4.48 -4.38 11.08
C LEU A 64 -5.33 -4.95 12.23
N ALA A 65 -4.68 -5.56 13.21
CA ALA A 65 -5.33 -6.15 14.37
C ALA A 65 -5.54 -5.18 15.55
N LYS A 66 -4.91 -3.99 15.55
CA LYS A 66 -4.89 -3.08 16.72
C LYS A 66 -5.37 -1.65 16.44
N GLY A 67 -5.56 -1.28 15.17
CA GLY A 67 -6.09 0.01 14.77
C GLY A 67 -5.01 0.97 14.29
N VAL A 68 -5.16 2.24 14.62
CA VAL A 68 -4.29 3.31 14.15
C VAL A 68 -3.40 3.80 15.28
N HIS A 69 -2.12 3.92 15.01
CA HIS A 69 -1.13 4.41 15.95
C HIS A 69 -0.35 5.59 15.35
N HIS A 70 0.32 6.33 16.22
CA HIS A 70 1.27 7.37 15.85
C HIS A 70 2.57 7.12 16.59
N VAL A 71 3.70 7.26 15.88
CA VAL A 71 5.01 7.37 16.51
C VAL A 71 5.56 8.77 16.29
N ASP A 72 5.98 9.43 17.36
CA ASP A 72 6.58 10.76 17.29
C ASP A 72 8.07 10.70 16.90
N ALA A 73 8.68 11.86 16.68
CA ALA A 73 10.10 11.97 16.34
C ALA A 73 11.05 11.44 17.43
N GLN A 74 10.56 11.23 18.66
CA GLN A 74 11.32 10.65 19.78
C GLN A 74 11.07 9.13 19.93
N GLY A 75 10.27 8.52 19.06
CA GLY A 75 9.96 7.09 19.08
C GLY A 75 8.83 6.72 20.06
N ARG A 76 8.11 7.69 20.63
CA ARG A 76 6.98 7.41 21.52
C ARG A 76 5.76 7.04 20.70
N VAL A 77 5.15 5.91 21.05
CA VAL A 77 3.97 5.38 20.36
C VAL A 77 2.69 5.73 21.13
N ARG A 78 1.67 6.22 20.41
CA ARG A 78 0.34 6.54 20.93
C ARG A 78 -0.74 5.88 20.08
N GLU A 79 -1.77 5.35 20.71
CA GLU A 79 -2.99 4.91 20.02
C GLU A 79 -3.83 6.12 19.59
N ILE A 80 -4.30 6.10 18.34
CA ILE A 80 -5.10 7.15 17.70
C ILE A 80 -6.53 6.64 17.45
N ALA A 81 -6.67 5.37 17.06
CA ALA A 81 -7.94 4.70 16.93
C ALA A 81 -7.81 3.21 17.27
N PRO A 82 -8.86 2.58 17.81
CA PRO A 82 -8.85 1.16 18.12
C PRO A 82 -9.02 0.30 16.87
N ALA A 83 -8.98 -1.03 17.05
CA ALA A 83 -9.02 -2.04 16.00
C ALA A 83 -10.27 -2.05 15.11
N ASP A 84 -11.32 -1.29 15.47
CA ASP A 84 -12.49 -1.10 14.60
C ASP A 84 -12.19 -0.19 13.39
N VAL A 85 -11.01 0.43 13.36
CA VAL A 85 -10.48 1.20 12.23
C VAL A 85 -9.27 0.46 11.64
N GLN A 86 -9.54 -0.52 10.77
CA GLN A 86 -8.51 -1.28 10.06
C GLN A 86 -7.96 -0.48 8.88
N ALA A 87 -6.87 0.24 9.13
CA ALA A 87 -6.33 1.25 8.23
C ALA A 87 -5.68 0.68 6.96
N THR A 88 -6.49 0.41 5.94
CA THR A 88 -6.02 -0.03 4.62
C THR A 88 -5.66 1.13 3.70
N GLY A 89 -5.94 2.37 4.09
CA GLY A 89 -5.59 3.58 3.35
C GLY A 89 -5.55 4.80 4.27
N MET A 90 -4.53 5.65 4.14
CA MET A 90 -4.33 6.78 5.06
C MET A 90 -3.83 8.06 4.38
N GLN A 91 -4.43 9.20 4.74
CA GLN A 91 -4.02 10.54 4.28
C GLN A 91 -4.16 11.57 5.41
N LEU A 92 -3.12 12.37 5.65
CA LEU A 92 -3.15 13.44 6.65
C LEU A 92 -3.32 14.81 5.95
N SER A 93 -4.22 15.64 6.49
CA SER A 93 -4.44 17.02 6.04
C SER A 93 -4.63 17.93 7.25
N GLY A 94 -3.58 18.65 7.66
CA GLY A 94 -3.59 19.42 8.90
C GLY A 94 -3.77 18.48 10.10
N THR A 95 -4.77 18.72 10.94
CA THR A 95 -5.13 17.82 12.06
C THR A 95 -6.10 16.71 11.67
N ALA A 96 -6.57 16.67 10.42
CA ALA A 96 -7.50 15.66 9.96
C ALA A 96 -6.76 14.47 9.35
N LEU A 97 -6.80 13.33 10.05
CA LEU A 97 -6.38 12.05 9.53
C LEU A 97 -7.55 11.33 8.89
N TYR A 98 -7.47 11.10 7.59
CA TYR A 98 -8.43 10.30 6.84
C TYR A 98 -7.95 8.85 6.76
N VAL A 99 -8.83 7.93 7.14
CA VAL A 99 -8.50 6.50 7.25
C VAL A 99 -9.60 5.67 6.61
N LEU A 100 -9.23 4.83 5.64
CA LEU A 100 -10.10 3.75 5.18
C LEU A 100 -10.07 2.61 6.19
N GLY A 101 -11.24 2.29 6.74
CA GLY A 101 -11.48 1.07 7.49
C GLY A 101 -12.05 0.00 6.56
N ALA A 102 -11.33 -1.10 6.34
CA ALA A 102 -11.79 -2.16 5.43
C ALA A 102 -12.95 -3.01 5.98
N LEU A 103 -13.13 -3.06 7.31
CA LEU A 103 -14.17 -3.88 7.96
C LEU A 103 -15.17 -3.06 8.77
N GLY A 104 -16.40 -3.56 8.84
CA GLY A 104 -17.45 -3.03 9.71
C GLY A 104 -18.81 -3.70 9.47
N PRO A 105 -19.74 -3.65 10.45
CA PRO A 105 -21.10 -4.21 10.31
C PRO A 105 -21.92 -3.60 9.16
N GLN A 106 -21.48 -2.47 8.62
CA GLN A 106 -22.11 -1.74 7.52
C GLN A 106 -21.23 -1.73 6.25
N GLY A 107 -20.24 -2.62 6.16
CA GLY A 107 -19.14 -2.55 5.20
C GLY A 107 -18.04 -1.58 5.62
N GLY A 108 -17.05 -1.40 4.75
CA GLY A 108 -15.94 -0.48 5.00
C GLY A 108 -16.39 0.99 5.08
N ALA A 109 -15.54 1.83 5.65
CA ALA A 109 -15.84 3.24 5.87
C ALA A 109 -14.62 4.14 5.66
N LEU A 110 -14.85 5.38 5.24
CA LEU A 110 -13.86 6.44 5.34
C LEU A 110 -14.10 7.20 6.65
N TRP A 111 -13.11 7.20 7.51
CA TRP A 111 -13.10 7.95 8.76
C TRP A 111 -12.34 9.25 8.59
N LYS A 112 -12.80 10.30 9.28
CA LYS A 112 -12.03 11.49 9.60
C LYS A 112 -11.76 11.48 11.09
N ILE A 113 -10.50 11.54 11.47
CA ILE A 113 -10.05 11.56 12.86
C ILE A 113 -9.30 12.87 13.09
N ASP A 114 -9.76 13.66 14.05
CA ASP A 114 -8.99 14.81 14.50
C ASP A 114 -7.85 14.33 15.42
N THR A 115 -6.60 14.56 15.00
CA THR A 115 -5.40 14.01 15.66
C THR A 115 -5.05 14.69 16.99
N VAL A 116 -5.71 15.81 17.30
CA VAL A 116 -5.53 16.58 18.54
C VAL A 116 -6.55 16.15 19.58
N THR A 117 -7.81 16.08 19.19
CA THR A 117 -8.95 15.80 20.09
C THR A 117 -9.34 14.33 20.14
N GLY A 118 -8.93 13.54 19.14
CA GLY A 118 -9.34 12.14 18.99
C GLY A 118 -10.78 11.97 18.51
N VAL A 119 -11.48 13.05 18.13
CA VAL A 119 -12.84 12.98 17.62
C VAL A 119 -12.84 12.22 16.28
N ARG A 120 -13.68 11.19 16.20
CA ARG A 120 -13.84 10.34 15.01
C ARG A 120 -15.19 10.58 14.36
N THR A 121 -15.22 10.78 13.05
CA THR A 121 -16.44 10.93 12.26
C THR A 121 -16.39 10.01 11.05
N ARG A 122 -17.48 9.28 10.79
CA ARG A 122 -17.63 8.54 9.53
C ARG A 122 -18.02 9.53 8.44
N VAL A 123 -17.21 9.62 7.40
CA VAL A 123 -17.43 10.47 6.22
C VAL A 123 -18.33 9.77 5.22
N VAL A 124 -18.08 8.48 4.98
CA VAL A 124 -18.91 7.60 4.14
C VAL A 124 -18.79 6.15 4.64
N THR A 125 -19.85 5.36 4.47
CA THR A 125 -19.94 3.94 4.84
C THR A 125 -20.33 3.08 3.63
N GLY A 126 -20.36 1.76 3.79
CA GLY A 126 -20.76 0.85 2.72
C GLY A 126 -19.70 0.70 1.62
N LEU A 127 -18.44 1.01 1.92
CA LEU A 127 -17.34 0.82 0.99
C LEU A 127 -17.02 -0.68 0.87
N ALA A 128 -16.95 -1.18 -0.35
CA ALA A 128 -16.65 -2.58 -0.64
C ALA A 128 -15.14 -2.76 -0.84
N GLY A 129 -14.46 -3.35 0.16
CA GLY A 129 -13.03 -3.67 0.12
C GLY A 129 -12.12 -2.51 -0.32
N PRO A 130 -12.23 -1.30 0.26
CA PRO A 130 -11.35 -0.20 -0.11
C PRO A 130 -9.93 -0.45 0.43
N ASN A 131 -8.90 -0.12 -0.35
CA ASN A 131 -7.50 -0.19 0.09
C ASN A 131 -6.82 1.19 0.00
N GLY A 132 -6.12 1.51 -1.08
CA GLY A 132 -5.41 2.77 -1.25
C GLY A 132 -6.32 4.00 -1.18
N LEU A 133 -5.86 5.04 -0.49
CA LEU A 133 -6.57 6.32 -0.31
C LEU A 133 -5.78 7.50 -0.87
N LEU A 134 -6.42 8.30 -1.73
CA LEU A 134 -5.90 9.58 -2.18
C LEU A 134 -6.93 10.68 -1.97
N ARG A 135 -6.54 11.77 -1.33
CA ARG A 135 -7.32 13.01 -1.29
C ARG A 135 -6.84 13.96 -2.39
N LEU A 136 -7.74 14.37 -3.26
CA LEU A 136 -7.48 15.30 -4.35
C LEU A 136 -7.47 16.76 -3.86
N PRO A 137 -6.82 17.68 -4.61
CA PRO A 137 -6.79 19.10 -4.25
C PRO A 137 -8.16 19.77 -4.18
N ASP A 138 -9.13 19.29 -4.96
CA ASP A 138 -10.53 19.74 -4.94
C ASP A 138 -11.32 19.23 -3.71
N GLY A 139 -10.71 18.35 -2.91
CA GLY A 139 -11.30 17.78 -1.70
C GLY A 139 -11.96 16.42 -1.89
N ASP A 140 -12.03 15.92 -3.13
CA ASP A 140 -12.54 14.57 -3.42
C ASP A 140 -11.59 13.49 -2.92
N PHE A 141 -12.13 12.29 -2.77
CA PHE A 141 -11.37 11.10 -2.41
C PHE A 141 -11.41 10.09 -3.55
N LEU A 142 -10.25 9.54 -3.89
CA LEU A 142 -10.10 8.36 -4.72
C LEU A 142 -9.71 7.17 -3.85
N MET A 143 -10.34 6.04 -4.09
CA MET A 143 -10.18 4.81 -3.32
C MET A 143 -10.04 3.63 -4.26
N THR A 144 -8.99 2.84 -4.10
CA THR A 144 -8.80 1.63 -4.91
C THR A 144 -9.54 0.45 -4.29
N ARG A 145 -9.90 -0.53 -5.12
CA ARG A 145 -10.65 -1.73 -4.75
C ARG A 145 -10.03 -2.95 -5.43
N PRO A 146 -8.93 -3.47 -4.87
CA PRO A 146 -8.13 -4.50 -5.51
C PRO A 146 -8.81 -5.88 -5.50
N GLY A 147 -9.80 -6.09 -4.63
CA GLY A 147 -10.59 -7.33 -4.59
C GLY A 147 -9.91 -8.50 -3.89
N PHE A 148 -9.02 -8.24 -2.91
CA PHE A 148 -8.34 -9.27 -2.10
C PHE A 148 -8.79 -9.23 -0.63
N GLY A 149 -8.84 -10.42 -0.02
CA GLY A 149 -9.26 -10.63 1.37
C GLY A 149 -10.70 -11.11 1.51
N ASP A 150 -11.01 -11.72 2.66
CA ASP A 150 -12.28 -12.43 2.92
C ASP A 150 -13.55 -11.58 2.83
N GLN A 151 -13.39 -10.26 2.74
CA GLN A 151 -14.47 -9.26 2.76
C GLN A 151 -14.41 -8.32 1.55
N ALA A 152 -13.40 -8.48 0.68
CA ALA A 152 -13.34 -7.75 -0.57
C ALA A 152 -14.20 -8.50 -1.60
N GLY A 153 -15.25 -7.85 -2.09
CA GLY A 153 -15.95 -8.31 -3.28
C GLY A 153 -15.01 -8.37 -4.50
N PRO A 154 -15.53 -8.70 -5.70
CA PRO A 154 -14.69 -8.70 -6.90
C PRO A 154 -13.97 -7.36 -7.10
N PRO A 155 -12.78 -7.35 -7.73
CA PRO A 155 -12.10 -6.11 -8.08
C PRO A 155 -13.03 -5.23 -8.92
N THR A 156 -13.05 -3.94 -8.61
CA THR A 156 -13.95 -2.97 -9.28
C THR A 156 -13.23 -1.67 -9.63
N GLY A 157 -11.90 -1.69 -9.58
CA GLY A 157 -11.03 -0.56 -9.90
C GLY A 157 -11.10 0.56 -8.87
N ILE A 158 -11.22 1.80 -9.34
CA ILE A 158 -11.06 2.99 -8.50
C ILE A 158 -12.39 3.70 -8.35
N ALA A 159 -12.79 3.95 -7.11
CA ALA A 159 -13.97 4.73 -6.78
C ALA A 159 -13.59 6.18 -6.47
N ARG A 160 -14.49 7.11 -6.80
CA ARG A 160 -14.42 8.53 -6.43
C ARG A 160 -15.56 8.87 -5.47
N PHE A 161 -15.28 9.72 -4.50
CA PHE A 161 -16.23 10.21 -3.53
C PHE A 161 -16.06 11.72 -3.31
N HIS A 162 -17.15 12.46 -3.50
CA HIS A 162 -17.22 13.88 -3.16
C HIS A 162 -17.75 14.04 -1.73
N PRO A 163 -17.11 14.83 -0.86
CA PRO A 163 -17.63 15.12 0.47
C PRO A 163 -19.04 15.73 0.42
N GLY A 164 -20.02 15.04 1.00
CA GLY A 164 -21.43 15.43 0.96
C GLY A 164 -22.30 14.45 0.15
N ASP A 165 -21.68 13.64 -0.71
CA ASP A 165 -22.36 12.52 -1.32
C ASP A 165 -22.68 11.44 -0.29
N ARG A 166 -23.68 10.60 -0.60
CA ARG A 166 -24.05 9.46 0.24
C ARG A 166 -23.20 8.21 -0.01
N THR A 167 -22.60 8.10 -1.20
CA THR A 167 -21.95 6.88 -1.67
C THR A 167 -20.78 7.21 -2.61
N ALA A 168 -19.70 6.45 -2.53
CA ALA A 168 -18.66 6.46 -3.55
C ALA A 168 -19.16 5.82 -4.85
N ARG A 169 -18.65 6.29 -6.00
CA ARG A 169 -19.02 5.77 -7.33
C ARG A 169 -17.79 5.28 -8.07
N GLU A 170 -17.94 4.28 -8.92
CA GLU A 170 -16.86 3.87 -9.82
C GLU A 170 -16.43 5.05 -10.70
N TRP A 171 -15.12 5.23 -10.82
CA TRP A 171 -14.51 6.35 -11.52
C TRP A 171 -13.52 5.90 -12.60
N ALA A 172 -12.60 5.01 -12.26
CA ALA A 172 -11.67 4.41 -13.23
C ALA A 172 -11.76 2.87 -13.21
N PRO A 173 -11.73 2.22 -14.38
CA PRO A 173 -11.93 0.79 -14.51
C PRO A 173 -10.70 -0.12 -14.28
N PRO A 174 -9.42 0.32 -14.15
CA PRO A 174 -8.31 -0.62 -13.93
C PRO A 174 -8.55 -1.53 -12.73
N LEU A 175 -8.73 -2.83 -12.97
CA LEU A 175 -8.96 -3.83 -11.92
C LEU A 175 -7.66 -4.13 -11.16
N PHE A 176 -7.79 -4.68 -9.95
CA PHE A 176 -6.66 -5.01 -9.07
C PHE A 176 -5.76 -3.82 -8.73
N SER A 177 -6.31 -2.60 -8.81
CA SER A 177 -5.64 -1.39 -8.35
C SER A 177 -5.50 -1.42 -6.83
N ASP A 178 -4.30 -1.15 -6.32
CA ASP A 178 -4.00 -1.18 -4.89
C ASP A 178 -3.51 0.19 -4.38
N GLY A 179 -2.21 0.42 -4.30
CA GLY A 179 -1.59 1.72 -4.07
C GLY A 179 -2.07 2.82 -5.02
N ILE A 180 -2.08 4.05 -4.52
CA ILE A 180 -2.51 5.23 -5.28
C ILE A 180 -1.75 6.49 -4.83
N ALA A 181 -1.28 7.29 -5.79
CA ALA A 181 -0.71 8.61 -5.53
C ALA A 181 -0.99 9.59 -6.67
N LEU A 182 -1.02 10.88 -6.35
CA LEU A 182 -1.19 11.95 -7.32
C LEU A 182 0.12 12.18 -8.09
N SER A 183 0.03 12.41 -9.40
CA SER A 183 1.18 12.83 -10.21
C SER A 183 1.69 14.20 -9.76
N GLU A 184 2.96 14.49 -10.02
CA GLU A 184 3.61 15.73 -9.63
C GLU A 184 2.98 16.99 -10.23
N ASP A 185 2.35 16.87 -11.40
CA ASP A 185 1.63 17.94 -12.10
C ASP A 185 0.15 18.03 -11.70
N HIS A 186 -0.30 17.14 -10.80
CA HIS A 186 -1.69 17.02 -10.35
C HIS A 186 -2.70 16.77 -11.49
N ARG A 187 -2.29 16.20 -12.62
CA ARG A 187 -3.16 15.92 -13.77
C ARG A 187 -3.54 14.45 -13.93
N ALA A 188 -2.90 13.56 -13.18
CA ALA A 188 -3.15 12.13 -13.20
C ALA A 188 -2.94 11.53 -11.81
N ILE A 189 -3.34 10.29 -11.65
CA ILE A 189 -2.85 9.45 -10.56
C ILE A 189 -1.91 8.38 -11.13
N TYR A 190 -1.05 7.86 -10.26
CA TYR A 190 -0.43 6.56 -10.45
C TYR A 190 -1.09 5.55 -9.52
N THR A 191 -1.29 4.33 -10.00
CA THR A 191 -1.77 3.21 -9.20
C THR A 191 -1.01 1.93 -9.54
N SER A 192 -0.76 1.10 -8.54
CA SER A 192 -0.18 -0.23 -8.73
C SER A 192 -1.26 -1.21 -9.18
N ASN A 193 -0.85 -2.24 -9.90
CA ASN A 193 -1.65 -3.42 -10.16
C ASN A 193 -0.96 -4.64 -9.54
N ILE A 194 -1.47 -5.08 -8.39
CA ILE A 194 -0.83 -6.08 -7.53
C ILE A 194 -0.65 -7.44 -8.24
N VAL A 195 -1.53 -7.79 -9.17
CA VAL A 195 -1.47 -9.06 -9.92
C VAL A 195 -0.43 -9.02 -11.04
N THR A 196 -0.42 -7.93 -11.81
CA THR A 196 0.35 -7.87 -13.06
C THR A 196 1.73 -7.27 -12.87
N GLY A 197 2.02 -6.67 -11.72
CA GLY A 197 3.27 -5.95 -11.45
C GLY A 197 3.37 -4.59 -12.15
N GLN A 198 2.27 -4.09 -12.74
CA GLN A 198 2.27 -2.85 -13.50
C GLN A 198 2.05 -1.63 -12.58
N ILE A 199 2.70 -0.52 -12.94
CA ILE A 199 2.32 0.80 -12.47
C ILE A 199 1.58 1.50 -13.61
N LEU A 200 0.36 1.94 -13.32
CA LEU A 200 -0.55 2.55 -14.27
C LEU A 200 -0.62 4.06 -14.02
N ARG A 201 -0.75 4.85 -15.09
CA ARG A 201 -1.08 6.27 -15.03
C ARG A 201 -2.51 6.46 -15.50
N VAL A 202 -3.36 7.07 -14.68
CA VAL A 202 -4.77 7.33 -14.98
C VAL A 202 -4.99 8.84 -15.01
N PRO A 203 -5.27 9.46 -16.17
CA PRO A 203 -5.59 10.89 -16.25
C PRO A 203 -6.81 11.24 -15.40
N LEU A 204 -6.78 12.40 -14.73
CA LEU A 204 -7.90 12.83 -13.88
C LEU A 204 -9.12 13.29 -14.72
N ASP A 205 -8.86 13.84 -15.90
CA ASP A 205 -9.85 14.33 -16.85
C ASP A 205 -10.39 13.24 -17.78
N ASP A 206 -9.63 12.15 -17.96
CA ASP A 206 -10.02 11.01 -18.80
C ASP A 206 -9.65 9.65 -18.15
N PRO A 207 -10.38 9.27 -17.07
CA PRO A 207 -10.04 8.08 -16.27
C PRO A 207 -10.26 6.75 -16.98
N ARG A 208 -10.87 6.76 -18.17
CA ARG A 208 -11.11 5.56 -18.98
C ARG A 208 -9.93 5.21 -19.89
N HIS A 209 -8.97 6.12 -20.06
CA HIS A 209 -7.81 5.93 -20.93
C HIS A 209 -6.50 6.01 -20.13
N TRP A 210 -6.21 4.94 -19.39
CA TRP A 210 -4.97 4.81 -18.64
C TRP A 210 -3.84 4.22 -19.49
N THR A 211 -2.61 4.43 -19.05
CA THR A 211 -1.40 3.88 -19.68
C THR A 211 -0.56 3.11 -18.68
N VAL A 212 0.26 2.18 -19.17
CA VAL A 212 1.27 1.49 -18.36
C VAL A 212 2.53 2.34 -18.36
N VAL A 213 3.00 2.75 -17.18
CA VAL A 213 4.24 3.50 -17.00
C VAL A 213 5.43 2.55 -16.98
N ALA A 214 5.31 1.50 -16.18
CA ALA A 214 6.35 0.49 -16.00
C ALA A 214 5.73 -0.84 -15.57
N ARG A 215 6.51 -1.90 -15.69
CA ARG A 215 6.27 -3.18 -15.01
C ARG A 215 7.49 -3.44 -14.12
N LEU A 216 7.24 -3.68 -12.84
CA LEU A 216 8.29 -4.01 -11.89
C LEU A 216 9.00 -5.32 -12.32
N PRO A 217 10.33 -5.40 -12.17
CA PRO A 217 11.08 -6.59 -12.55
C PRO A 217 10.78 -7.75 -11.59
N GLY A 218 10.82 -8.98 -12.10
CA GLY A 218 10.54 -10.20 -11.32
C GLY A 218 9.28 -10.92 -11.78
N ILE A 219 9.04 -12.11 -11.23
CA ILE A 219 7.89 -12.95 -11.60
C ILE A 219 6.62 -12.48 -10.89
N LEU A 220 6.73 -12.16 -9.59
CA LEU A 220 5.64 -11.70 -8.75
C LEU A 220 6.17 -10.61 -7.80
N PRO A 221 6.38 -9.37 -8.29
CA PRO A 221 6.85 -8.29 -7.43
C PRO A 221 5.78 -7.85 -6.42
N GLY A 222 4.49 -8.05 -6.76
CA GLY A 222 3.36 -7.69 -5.92
C GLY A 222 3.40 -6.23 -5.49
N PRO A 223 3.26 -5.26 -6.41
CA PRO A 223 3.27 -3.86 -6.01
C PRO A 223 2.04 -3.55 -5.16
N ASP A 224 2.30 -3.11 -3.94
CA ASP A 224 1.25 -2.80 -2.97
C ASP A 224 0.98 -1.29 -3.02
N ASP A 225 1.75 -0.47 -2.30
CA ASP A 225 1.60 0.98 -2.28
C ASP A 225 2.66 1.73 -3.11
N LEU A 226 2.41 3.01 -3.36
CA LEU A 226 3.37 3.89 -4.03
C LEU A 226 3.25 5.35 -3.57
N ALA A 227 4.34 6.10 -3.73
CA ALA A 227 4.42 7.54 -3.52
C ALA A 227 5.10 8.23 -4.71
N VAL A 228 4.84 9.53 -4.89
CA VAL A 228 5.42 10.32 -5.98
C VAL A 228 6.27 11.44 -5.42
N THR A 229 7.49 11.55 -5.90
CA THR A 229 8.40 12.65 -5.55
C THR A 229 8.01 13.94 -6.27
N LYS A 230 8.44 15.09 -5.76
CA LYS A 230 8.26 16.39 -6.45
C LYS A 230 8.90 16.46 -7.84
N ARG A 231 9.81 15.55 -8.18
CA ARG A 231 10.47 15.47 -9.51
C ARG A 231 9.74 14.52 -10.48
N GLY A 232 8.67 13.86 -10.03
CA GLY A 232 7.90 12.90 -10.82
C GLY A 232 8.44 11.48 -10.81
N ASP A 233 9.43 11.15 -9.97
CA ASP A 233 9.77 9.74 -9.74
C ASP A 233 8.72 9.08 -8.86
N ILE A 234 8.33 7.86 -9.22
CA ILE A 234 7.42 7.00 -8.45
C ILE A 234 8.28 6.08 -7.58
N LEU A 235 7.89 5.92 -6.32
CA LEU A 235 8.51 5.04 -5.35
C LEU A 235 7.47 4.00 -4.98
N ALA A 236 7.72 2.73 -5.30
CA ALA A 236 6.73 1.66 -5.14
C ALA A 236 7.27 0.55 -4.24
N THR A 237 6.41 0.01 -3.37
CA THR A 237 6.74 -1.21 -2.62
C THR A 237 6.62 -2.41 -3.54
N GLY A 238 7.54 -3.37 -3.42
CA GLY A 238 7.42 -4.72 -3.95
C GLY A 238 7.14 -5.64 -2.77
N HIS A 239 5.87 -5.78 -2.41
CA HIS A 239 5.45 -6.50 -1.21
C HIS A 239 5.96 -7.95 -1.23
N VAL A 240 5.87 -8.64 -2.36
CA VAL A 240 6.20 -10.06 -2.42
C VAL A 240 7.70 -10.30 -2.50
N ASP A 241 8.46 -9.41 -3.13
CA ASP A 241 9.91 -9.58 -3.34
C ASP A 241 10.80 -8.77 -2.40
N GLY A 242 10.20 -8.03 -1.47
CA GLY A 242 10.91 -7.33 -0.39
C GLY A 242 11.77 -6.17 -0.86
N ASN A 243 11.37 -5.51 -1.95
CA ASN A 243 12.11 -4.38 -2.52
C ASN A 243 11.32 -3.08 -2.45
N ILE A 244 12.04 -1.97 -2.51
CA ILE A 244 11.48 -0.66 -2.84
C ILE A 244 12.07 -0.23 -4.17
N TYR A 245 11.19 0.07 -5.12
CA TYR A 245 11.53 0.48 -6.46
C TYR A 245 11.47 1.99 -6.60
N ARG A 246 12.38 2.55 -7.39
CA ARG A 246 12.23 3.88 -7.98
C ARG A 246 12.00 3.73 -9.47
N ILE A 247 11.00 4.45 -9.97
CA ILE A 247 10.57 4.43 -11.35
C ILE A 247 10.54 5.85 -11.88
N ASN A 248 11.23 6.10 -12.99
CA ASN A 248 11.10 7.35 -13.71
C ASN A 248 9.76 7.36 -14.46
N ALA A 249 8.82 8.22 -14.06
CA ALA A 249 7.48 8.20 -14.64
C ALA A 249 7.42 8.58 -16.14
N ARG A 250 8.47 9.23 -16.67
CA ARG A 250 8.54 9.61 -18.09
C ARG A 250 9.10 8.50 -18.96
N THR A 251 10.08 7.75 -18.47
CA THR A 251 10.81 6.74 -19.26
C THR A 251 10.45 5.30 -18.90
N GLY A 252 9.77 5.07 -17.77
CA GLY A 252 9.50 3.74 -17.22
C GLY A 252 10.73 3.05 -16.63
N GLN A 253 11.90 3.68 -16.67
CA GLN A 253 13.13 3.11 -16.12
C GLN A 253 12.97 2.82 -14.63
N THR A 254 13.25 1.58 -14.26
CA THR A 254 13.04 1.06 -12.90
C THR A 254 14.34 0.54 -12.33
N CYS A 255 14.59 0.85 -11.06
CA CYS A 255 15.74 0.36 -10.30
C CYS A 255 15.36 0.20 -8.82
N VAL A 256 16.18 -0.52 -8.07
CA VAL A 256 15.95 -0.80 -6.64
C VAL A 256 16.68 0.22 -5.77
N ILE A 257 15.98 0.82 -4.80
CA ILE A 257 16.57 1.74 -3.80
C ILE A 257 16.81 1.08 -2.44
N ALA A 258 16.05 0.04 -2.11
CA ALA A 258 16.20 -0.80 -0.92
C ALA A 258 15.73 -2.21 -1.23
N SER A 259 16.37 -3.20 -0.61
CA SER A 259 16.13 -4.63 -0.80
C SER A 259 16.34 -5.37 0.51
N GLY A 260 15.91 -6.64 0.57
CA GLY A 260 16.07 -7.46 1.77
C GLY A 260 15.12 -7.05 2.89
N LEU A 261 13.99 -6.45 2.53
CA LEU A 261 12.82 -6.33 3.41
C LEU A 261 12.12 -7.69 3.51
N GLY A 262 11.02 -7.76 4.25
CA GLY A 262 10.22 -9.00 4.35
C GLY A 262 9.90 -9.59 2.98
N LEU A 263 9.93 -10.92 2.86
CA LEU A 263 9.67 -11.65 1.61
C LEU A 263 8.30 -12.35 1.67
N GLY A 264 7.65 -12.47 0.52
CA GLY A 264 6.31 -13.06 0.43
C GLY A 264 5.27 -12.16 1.10
N TRP A 265 4.30 -12.77 1.78
CA TRP A 265 3.17 -12.05 2.37
C TRP A 265 3.49 -11.20 3.61
N VAL A 266 4.77 -11.02 3.95
CA VAL A 266 5.22 -10.19 5.08
C VAL A 266 6.07 -8.99 4.66
N GLY A 267 6.17 -8.70 3.35
CA GLY A 267 7.01 -7.60 2.86
C GLY A 267 6.39 -6.21 2.98
N PRO A 268 7.00 -5.21 2.33
CA PRO A 268 6.61 -3.81 2.47
C PRO A 268 5.20 -3.55 1.96
N SER A 269 4.34 -3.04 2.83
CA SER A 269 2.92 -2.77 2.57
C SER A 269 2.66 -1.33 2.16
N SER A 270 3.41 -0.36 2.71
CA SER A 270 3.19 1.06 2.40
C SER A 270 4.48 1.85 2.30
N VAL A 271 4.45 2.92 1.50
CA VAL A 271 5.54 3.89 1.41
C VAL A 271 4.99 5.32 1.33
N ARG A 272 5.53 6.23 2.14
CA ARG A 272 5.29 7.67 2.02
C ARG A 272 6.53 8.51 2.27
N ILE A 273 6.57 9.66 1.62
CA ILE A 273 7.61 10.67 1.81
C ILE A 273 7.23 11.53 3.01
N GLY A 274 8.12 11.65 3.98
CA GLY A 274 7.96 12.53 5.14
C GLY A 274 9.16 13.47 5.32
N PRO A 275 8.99 14.60 6.03
CA PRO A 275 10.09 15.48 6.36
C PRO A 275 11.07 14.83 7.36
N ASP A 276 12.36 15.15 7.24
CA ASP A 276 13.39 14.78 8.22
C ASP A 276 14.43 15.90 8.34
N GLY A 277 14.20 16.81 9.30
CA GLY A 277 15.02 18.03 9.45
C GLY A 277 14.99 18.90 8.19
N ARG A 278 16.16 19.13 7.57
CA ARG A 278 16.27 19.85 6.28
C ARG A 278 16.09 18.95 5.06
N GLY A 279 15.99 17.63 5.27
CA GLY A 279 15.84 16.63 4.24
C GLY A 279 14.48 15.95 4.30
N TRP A 280 14.45 14.72 3.80
CA TRP A 280 13.26 13.89 3.76
C TRP A 280 13.64 12.42 3.93
N VAL A 281 12.66 11.63 4.33
CA VAL A 281 12.75 10.18 4.50
C VAL A 281 11.62 9.51 3.72
N LEU A 282 11.82 8.23 3.42
CA LEU A 282 10.72 7.32 3.14
C LEU A 282 10.36 6.56 4.40
N TRP A 283 9.12 6.72 4.83
CA TRP A 283 8.52 5.85 5.82
C TRP A 283 7.97 4.60 5.14
N LEU A 284 8.17 3.45 5.79
CA LEU A 284 7.71 2.16 5.33
C LEU A 284 7.03 1.40 6.45
N THR A 285 5.86 0.82 6.15
CA THR A 285 5.31 -0.26 6.95
C THR A 285 5.55 -1.57 6.21
N ASP A 286 5.85 -2.61 6.96
CA ASP A 286 5.98 -3.97 6.47
C ASP A 286 4.96 -4.86 7.20
N PHE A 287 4.40 -5.84 6.49
CA PHE A 287 3.50 -6.82 7.11
C PHE A 287 4.22 -7.73 8.12
N ASP A 288 5.56 -7.73 8.15
CA ASP A 288 6.38 -8.39 9.20
C ASP A 288 6.29 -7.72 10.58
N GLY A 289 5.57 -6.59 10.69
CA GLY A 289 5.42 -5.86 11.94
C GLY A 289 6.50 -4.83 12.21
N THR A 290 7.22 -4.40 11.17
CA THR A 290 8.24 -3.35 11.27
C THR A 290 7.82 -2.04 10.63
N LEU A 291 8.12 -0.94 11.32
CA LEU A 291 8.06 0.41 10.79
C LEU A 291 9.49 0.86 10.55
N ARG A 292 9.81 1.27 9.32
CA ARG A 292 11.16 1.65 8.91
C ARG A 292 11.19 3.08 8.36
N ARG A 293 12.39 3.65 8.39
CA ARG A 293 12.74 4.89 7.69
C ARG A 293 13.93 4.66 6.77
N LEU A 294 13.81 5.02 5.51
CA LEU A 294 14.91 5.05 4.54
C LEU A 294 15.33 6.48 4.29
N ARG A 295 16.65 6.73 4.30
CA ARG A 295 17.23 8.02 3.95
C ARG A 295 17.98 7.96 2.64
N PRO A 296 17.76 8.93 1.74
CA PRO A 296 18.53 9.01 0.51
C PRO A 296 20.01 9.28 0.83
N PRO A 297 20.93 8.83 -0.04
CA PRO A 297 22.34 9.23 0.02
C PRO A 297 22.50 10.77 -0.03
N PRO A 298 23.58 11.32 0.56
CA PRO A 298 23.89 12.76 0.52
C PRO A 298 24.03 13.34 -0.90
#